data_AF-A0A286DST3-F1
#
_entry.id   AF-A0A286DST3-F1
#
_cell.length_a   1.000
_cell.length_b   1.000
_cell.length_c   1.000
_cell.angle_alpha   90.00
_cell.angle_beta   90.00
_cell.angle_gamma   90.00
#
_symmetry.space_group_name_H-M   'P 1'
#
loop_
_entity.id
_entity.type
_entity.pdbx_description
1 polymer ?
#
loop_
_entity_poly.entity_id
_entity_poly.type
_entity_poly.pdbx_seq_one_letter_code
_entity_poly.pdbx_strand_id
1 'polypeptide(L)' 'MFNLTEHNAADCLADDVADIDETLTELFMRIHAMRQRWPRDSDAPAVRLTLMALDGICDSLRDAGQRAEQLRGCLRR' A
#
# COMPACT_ATOMS: atom_id res chain seq x y z
N MET A 1 -2.45 13.54 36.03
CA MET A 1 -1.90 14.47 35.03
C MET A 1 -1.11 13.62 34.04
N PHE A 2 -1.83 12.89 33.20
CA PHE A 2 -1.32 12.00 32.15
C PHE A 2 -2.09 12.39 30.87
N ASN A 3 -1.54 12.08 29.70
CA ASN A 3 -2.19 12.05 28.37
C ASN A 3 -2.04 13.21 27.37
N LEU A 4 -1.36 14.33 27.61
CA LEU A 4 -1.18 15.31 26.50
C LEU A 4 -0.13 14.85 25.47
N THR A 5 0.98 14.29 25.93
CA THR A 5 2.05 13.77 25.07
C THR A 5 1.70 12.44 24.40
N GLU A 6 0.97 11.55 25.09
CA GLU A 6 0.53 10.28 24.51
C GLU A 6 -0.59 10.45 23.48
N HIS A 7 -1.47 11.44 23.67
CA HIS A 7 -2.49 11.79 22.69
C HIS A 7 -1.87 12.36 21.41
N ASN A 8 -0.92 13.29 21.54
CA ASN A 8 -0.17 13.81 20.40
C ASN A 8 0.61 12.73 19.64
N ALA A 9 1.18 11.73 20.34
CA ALA A 9 1.89 10.63 19.70
C ALA A 9 0.95 9.67 18.95
N ALA A 10 -0.25 9.43 19.50
CA ALA A 10 -1.27 8.62 18.84
C ALA A 10 -1.82 9.31 17.58
N ASP A 11 -1.99 10.64 17.62
CA ASP A 11 -2.43 11.43 16.48
C ASP A 11 -1.37 11.45 15.37
N CYS A 12 -0.10 11.70 15.70
CA CYS A 12 1.00 11.61 14.72
C CYS A 12 1.10 10.21 14.09
N LEU A 13 0.92 9.14 14.89
CA LEU A 13 0.92 7.78 14.36
C LEU A 13 -0.30 7.52 13.46
N ALA A 14 -1.46 8.10 13.76
CA ALA A 14 -2.65 7.98 12.91
C ALA A 14 -2.45 8.68 11.55
N ASP A 15 -1.79 9.84 11.54
CA ASP A 15 -1.40 10.56 10.33
C ASP A 15 -0.37 9.75 9.51
N ASP A 16 0.69 9.25 10.15
CA ASP A 16 1.70 8.41 9.49
C ASP A 16 1.07 7.16 8.84
N VAL A 17 0.11 6.52 9.52
CA VAL A 17 -0.60 5.36 8.97
C VAL A 17 -1.51 5.76 7.80
N ALA A 18 -2.11 6.95 7.83
CA ALA A 18 -2.90 7.47 6.72
C ALA A 18 -2.04 7.76 5.48
N ASP A 19 -0.88 8.37 5.67
CA ASP A 19 0.09 8.65 4.60
C ASP A 19 0.62 7.36 3.96
N ILE A 20 0.87 6.33 4.76
CA ILE A 20 1.26 5.00 4.27
C ILE A 20 0.14 4.41 3.39
N ASP A 21 -1.11 4.45 3.85
CA ASP A 21 -2.25 3.90 3.11
C ASP A 21 -2.48 4.63 1.76
N GLU A 22 -2.35 5.96 1.76
CA GLU A 22 -2.41 6.77 0.54
C GLU A 22 -1.28 6.41 -0.44
N THR A 23 -0.04 6.29 0.08
CA THR A 23 1.13 5.89 -0.72
C THR A 23 0.95 4.51 -1.35
N LEU A 24 0.45 3.54 -0.58
CA LEU A 24 0.18 2.19 -1.07
C LEU A 24 -0.89 2.20 -2.18
N THR A 25 -1.93 3.00 -1.99
CA THR A 25 -3.00 3.19 -2.99
C THR A 25 -2.46 3.80 -4.28
N GLU A 26 -1.62 4.84 -4.19
CA GLU A 26 -1.01 5.46 -5.37
C GLU A 26 -0.13 4.46 -6.15
N LEU A 27 0.70 3.70 -5.44
CA LEU A 27 1.55 2.68 -6.04
C LEU A 27 0.73 1.60 -6.76
N PHE A 28 -0.35 1.13 -6.13
CA PHE A 28 -1.26 0.17 -6.75
C PHE A 28 -1.85 0.71 -8.06
N MET A 29 -2.31 1.97 -8.05
CA MET A 29 -2.87 2.63 -9.24
C MET A 29 -1.84 2.79 -10.35
N ARG A 30 -0.60 3.17 -10.03
CA ARG A 30 0.50 3.28 -11.02
C ARG A 30 0.83 1.94 -11.64
N ILE A 31 0.96 0.89 -10.84
CA ILE A 31 1.22 -0.48 -11.31
C ILE A 31 0.06 -0.97 -12.19
N HIS A 32 -1.18 -0.74 -11.76
CA HIS A 32 -2.35 -1.10 -12.53
C HIS A 32 -2.37 -0.37 -13.89
N ALA A 33 -2.09 0.94 -13.92
CA ALA A 33 -2.01 1.71 -15.16
C ALA A 33 -0.87 1.21 -16.08
N MET A 34 0.29 0.87 -15.53
CA MET A 34 1.39 0.25 -16.30
C MET A 34 0.96 -1.08 -16.93
N ARG A 35 0.25 -1.93 -16.16
CA ARG A 35 -0.26 -3.21 -16.65
C ARG A 35 -1.27 -3.04 -17.78
N GLN A 36 -2.16 -2.06 -17.70
CA GLN A 36 -3.15 -1.78 -18.75
C GLN A 36 -2.52 -1.30 -20.06
N ARG A 37 -1.36 -0.63 -19.99
CA ARG A 37 -0.62 -0.16 -21.17
C ARG A 37 0.26 -1.25 -21.78
N TRP A 38 0.40 -2.39 -21.13
CA TRP A 38 1.25 -3.47 -21.61
C TRP A 38 0.51 -4.33 -22.65
N PRO A 39 1.11 -4.65 -23.81
CA PRO A 39 0.53 -5.60 -24.75
C PRO A 39 0.38 -6.97 -24.08
N ARG A 40 -0.88 -7.40 -23.84
CA ARG A 40 -1.23 -8.67 -23.19
C ARG A 40 -0.68 -9.91 -23.91
N ASP A 41 -0.43 -9.79 -25.22
CA ASP A 41 -0.01 -10.89 -26.08
C ASP A 41 1.50 -10.92 -26.35
N SER A 42 2.30 -10.16 -25.58
CA SER A 42 3.76 -10.24 -25.71
C SER A 42 4.27 -11.50 -25.01
N ASP A 43 4.50 -12.56 -25.79
CA ASP A 43 5.10 -13.84 -25.36
C ASP A 43 6.58 -13.74 -24.98
N ALA A 44 7.14 -12.53 -24.96
CA ALA A 44 8.51 -12.29 -24.58
C ALA A 44 8.73 -12.73 -23.11
N PRO A 45 9.68 -13.64 -22.82
CA PRO A 45 9.95 -14.12 -21.46
C PRO A 45 10.20 -12.99 -20.45
N ALA A 46 10.80 -11.88 -20.90
CA ALA A 46 11.02 -10.69 -20.09
C ALA A 46 9.71 -10.00 -19.65
N VAL A 47 8.69 -9.97 -20.51
CA VAL A 47 7.37 -9.42 -20.19
C VAL A 47 6.67 -10.29 -19.15
N ARG A 48 6.72 -11.61 -19.33
CA ARG A 48 6.11 -12.56 -18.40
C ARG A 48 6.77 -12.50 -17.00
N LEU A 49 8.11 -12.43 -16.94
CA LEU A 49 8.83 -12.23 -15.67
C LEU A 49 8.47 -10.90 -15.00
N THR A 50 8.35 -9.83 -15.79
CA THR A 50 7.94 -8.51 -15.27
C THR A 50 6.52 -8.54 -14.71
N LEU A 51 5.58 -9.20 -15.40
CA LEU A 51 4.20 -9.36 -14.90
C LEU A 51 4.16 -10.17 -13.60
N MET A 52 4.90 -11.28 -13.50
CA MET A 52 4.98 -12.07 -12.25
C MET A 52 5.57 -11.25 -11.08
N ALA A 53 6.59 -10.44 -11.35
CA ALA A 53 7.15 -9.55 -10.33
C ALA A 53 6.13 -8.47 -9.90
N LEU A 54 5.38 -7.90 -10.84
CA LEU A 54 4.32 -6.94 -10.53
C LEU A 54 3.19 -7.55 -9.71
N ASP A 55 2.79 -8.80 -9.99
CA ASP A 55 1.79 -9.50 -9.19
C ASP A 55 2.27 -9.70 -7.74
N GLY A 56 3.54 -10.10 -7.53
CA GLY A 56 4.13 -10.22 -6.20
C GLY A 56 4.22 -8.88 -5.43
N ILE A 57 4.51 -7.79 -6.13
CA ILE A 57 4.46 -6.44 -5.56
C ILE A 57 3.02 -6.07 -5.19
N CYS A 58 2.03 -6.35 -6.05
CA CYS A 58 0.62 -6.07 -5.76
C CYS A 58 0.13 -6.80 -4.51
N ASP A 59 0.51 -8.06 -4.32
CA ASP A 59 0.13 -8.83 -3.14
C ASP A 59 0.79 -8.29 -1.88
N SER A 60 2.07 -7.89 -1.95
CA SER A 60 2.79 -7.25 -0.83
C SER A 60 2.17 -5.91 -0.44
N LEU A 61 1.75 -5.10 -1.43
CA LEU A 61 1.07 -3.83 -1.20
C LEU A 61 -0.31 -4.04 -0.57
N ARG A 62 -1.06 -5.06 -1.00
CA ARG A 62 -2.37 -5.39 -0.43
C ARG A 62 -2.25 -5.82 1.03
N ASP A 63 -1.28 -6.65 1.35
CA ASP A 63 -1.01 -7.08 2.74
C ASP A 63 -0.54 -5.90 3.62
N ALA A 64 0.27 -4.99 3.07
CA ALA A 64 0.65 -3.75 3.77
C ALA A 64 -0.58 -2.86 4.03
N GLY A 65 -1.47 -2.68 3.05
CA GLY A 65 -2.69 -1.87 3.20
C GLY A 65 -3.65 -2.47 4.22
N GLN A 66 -3.82 -3.79 4.23
CA GLN A 66 -4.65 -4.47 5.22
C GLN A 66 -4.13 -4.30 6.64
N ARG A 67 -2.80 -4.34 6.84
CA ARG A 67 -2.16 -4.07 8.14
C ARG A 67 -2.30 -2.61 8.56
N ALA A 68 -2.16 -1.68 7.62
CA ALA A 68 -2.40 -0.26 7.86
C ALA A 68 -3.85 -0.01 8.31
N GLU A 69 -4.83 -0.58 7.61
CA GLU A 69 -6.25 -0.47 7.98
C GLU A 69 -6.54 -1.06 9.38
N GLN A 70 -5.94 -2.21 9.72
CA GLN A 70 -6.02 -2.79 11.06
C GLN A 70 -5.45 -1.86 12.13
N LEU A 71 -4.28 -1.26 11.86
CA LEU A 71 -3.66 -0.28 12.76
C LEU A 71 -4.53 0.96 12.94
N ARG A 72 -5.12 1.50 11.86
CA ARG A 72 -6.11 2.60 11.96
C ARG A 72 -7.31 2.22 12.83
N GLY A 73 -7.80 1.00 12.67
CA GLY A 73 -8.89 0.46 13.49
C GLY A 73 -8.54 0.36 14.98
N CYS A 74 -7.28 0.05 15.31
CA CYS A 74 -6.77 0.05 16.68
C CYS A 74 -6.62 1.46 17.26
N LEU A 75 -6.14 2.41 16.47
CA LEU A 75 -5.90 3.81 16.91
C LEU A 75 -7.18 4.62 17.06
N ARG A 76 -8.28 4.24 16.39
CA ARG A 76 -9.60 4.87 16.51
C ARG A 76 -10.40 4.44 17.74
N ARG A 77 -9.96 3.42 18.50
CA ARG A 77 -10.65 2.91 19.70
C ARG A 77 -10.08 3.53 20.97
#